data_AF-A9HLP2-F1
#
_entry.id   AF-A9HLP2-F1
#
_cell.length_a   1.000
_cell.length_b   1.000
_cell.length_c   1.000
_cell.angle_alpha   90.00
_cell.angle_beta   90.00
_cell.angle_gamma   90.00
#
_symmetry.space_group_name_H-M   'P 1'
#
loop_
_entity.id
_entity.type
_entity.pdbx_description
1 polymer ?
#
loop_
_entity_poly.entity_id
_entity_poly.type
_entity_poly.pdbx_seq_one_letter_code
_entity_poly.pdbx_strand_id
1 'polypeptide(L)'
;MLRLGRQADGLGVVGHARLLTENARRENDGGRIRKAIMNAQAPNGPGSKALLAAVIGMGVLLAVGSLVLVGVLVHRISHPHSVSSVRVVSPPDGAYGPLVLDEPAGTHITAMARQDDAMLAVSLSGGGPDRIVLWDLAHARVAGRLTLAR
;
A
#
# COMPACT_ATOMS: atom_id res chain seq x y z
N MET A 1 -99.62 -11.68 -24.33
CA MET A 1 -98.88 -10.93 -25.37
C MET A 1 -97.94 -9.96 -24.67
N LEU A 2 -96.66 -10.04 -25.04
CA LEU A 2 -95.53 -9.43 -24.34
C LEU A 2 -95.56 -7.90 -24.39
N ARG A 3 -95.44 -7.27 -23.22
CA ARG A 3 -95.00 -5.87 -23.11
C ARG A 3 -93.53 -5.88 -22.70
N LEU A 4 -92.66 -6.14 -23.67
CA LEU A 4 -91.22 -6.05 -23.52
C LEU A 4 -90.74 -4.78 -24.22
N GLY A 5 -89.88 -4.03 -23.53
CA GLY A 5 -88.93 -3.17 -24.21
C GLY A 5 -89.15 -1.67 -24.06
N ARG A 6 -88.19 -1.09 -23.33
CA ARG A 6 -87.19 -0.17 -23.88
C ARG A 6 -87.20 1.17 -23.14
N GLN A 7 -86.60 1.11 -21.95
CA GLN A 7 -86.05 2.25 -21.24
C GLN A 7 -84.60 2.39 -21.72
N ALA A 8 -84.35 3.30 -22.66
CA ALA A 8 -83.05 3.51 -23.27
C ALA A 8 -82.80 5.00 -23.56
N ASP A 9 -83.15 5.89 -22.64
CA ASP A 9 -82.85 7.31 -22.75
C ASP A 9 -82.16 7.76 -21.46
N GLY A 10 -80.83 7.89 -21.50
CA GLY A 10 -80.02 8.38 -20.37
C GLY A 10 -78.55 7.95 -20.35
N LEU A 11 -78.14 6.98 -21.17
CA LEU A 11 -76.78 6.40 -21.11
C LEU A 11 -75.71 7.11 -21.97
N GLY A 12 -76.10 8.03 -22.85
CA GLY A 12 -75.16 8.69 -23.77
C GLY A 12 -74.25 9.74 -23.11
N VAL A 13 -74.80 10.59 -22.23
CA VAL A 13 -74.05 11.73 -21.67
C VAL A 13 -73.17 11.32 -20.48
N VAL A 14 -73.65 10.38 -19.66
CA VAL A 14 -72.92 9.85 -18.50
C VAL A 14 -71.73 8.99 -18.95
N GLY A 15 -71.86 8.26 -20.06
CA GLY A 15 -70.76 7.48 -20.65
C GLY A 15 -69.59 8.36 -21.10
N HIS A 16 -69.87 9.47 -21.80
CA HIS A 16 -68.83 10.38 -22.29
C HIS A 16 -68.10 11.11 -21.15
N ALA A 17 -68.81 11.58 -20.12
CA ALA A 17 -68.18 12.21 -18.95
C ALA A 17 -67.31 11.22 -18.14
N ARG A 18 -67.75 9.97 -18.04
CA ARG A 18 -67.00 8.90 -17.35
C ARG A 18 -65.76 8.48 -18.13
N LEU A 19 -65.83 8.42 -19.46
CA LEU A 19 -64.68 8.13 -20.32
C LEU A 19 -63.64 9.25 -20.30
N LEU A 20 -64.06 10.52 -20.26
CA LEU A 20 -63.13 11.65 -20.09
C LEU A 20 -62.44 11.64 -18.72
N THR A 21 -63.19 11.31 -17.66
CA THR A 21 -62.63 11.18 -16.30
C THR A 21 -61.66 10.01 -16.19
N GLU A 22 -61.96 8.88 -16.82
CA GLU A 22 -61.09 7.71 -16.81
C GLU A 22 -59.84 7.89 -17.68
N ASN A 23 -59.96 8.55 -18.84
CA ASN A 23 -58.80 8.91 -19.66
C ASN A 23 -57.88 9.89 -18.93
N ALA A 24 -58.42 10.92 -18.28
CA ALA A 24 -57.61 11.87 -17.51
C ALA A 24 -56.88 11.20 -16.34
N ARG A 25 -57.49 10.18 -15.70
CA ARG A 25 -56.86 9.41 -14.63
C ARG A 25 -55.72 8.53 -15.14
N ARG A 26 -55.89 7.89 -16.30
CA ARG A 26 -54.84 7.07 -16.95
C ARG A 26 -53.66 7.90 -17.41
N GLU A 27 -53.90 9.11 -17.91
CA GLU A 27 -52.83 10.03 -18.31
C GLU A 27 -52.00 10.49 -17.10
N ASN A 28 -52.67 10.77 -15.97
CA ASN A 28 -52.00 11.14 -14.73
C ASN A 28 -51.17 9.96 -14.16
N ASP A 29 -51.69 8.74 -14.21
CA ASP A 29 -50.95 7.54 -13.80
C ASP A 29 -49.78 7.24 -14.75
N GLY A 30 -49.96 7.40 -16.06
CA GLY A 30 -48.88 7.25 -17.04
C GLY A 30 -47.73 8.22 -16.79
N GLY A 31 -48.04 9.47 -16.46
CA GLY A 31 -47.05 10.48 -16.05
C GLY A 31 -46.34 10.12 -14.74
N ARG A 32 -47.06 9.58 -13.75
CA ARG A 32 -46.48 9.12 -12.47
C ARG A 32 -45.60 7.90 -12.62
N ILE A 33 -46.01 6.93 -13.44
CA ILE A 33 -45.21 5.73 -13.72
C ILE A 33 -43.96 6.14 -14.50
N ARG A 34 -44.09 7.01 -15.50
CA ARG A 34 -42.96 7.60 -16.24
C ARG A 34 -42.02 8.38 -15.33
N LYS A 35 -42.54 9.15 -14.39
CA LYS A 35 -41.73 9.86 -13.40
C LYS A 35 -41.08 8.91 -12.39
N ALA A 36 -41.76 7.83 -11.98
CA ALA A 36 -41.23 6.82 -11.07
C ALA A 36 -40.12 5.99 -11.71
N ILE A 37 -40.26 5.59 -12.98
CA ILE A 37 -39.19 4.91 -13.73
C ILE A 37 -38.05 5.86 -14.06
N MET A 38 -38.31 7.14 -14.35
CA MET A 38 -37.25 8.14 -14.56
C MET A 38 -36.51 8.49 -13.25
N ASN A 39 -37.20 8.47 -12.11
CA ASN A 39 -36.59 8.70 -10.79
C ASN A 39 -35.86 7.45 -10.25
N ALA A 40 -36.33 6.24 -10.61
CA ALA A 40 -35.63 4.99 -10.36
C ALA A 40 -34.41 4.80 -11.28
N GLN A 41 -34.45 5.40 -12.48
CA GLN A 41 -33.34 5.51 -13.42
C GLN A 41 -32.49 6.78 -13.15
N ALA A 42 -32.22 7.11 -11.89
CA ALA A 42 -31.08 7.95 -11.56
C ALA A 42 -29.85 7.03 -11.47
N PRO A 43 -28.92 7.04 -12.45
CA PRO A 43 -27.73 6.21 -12.40
C PRO A 43 -26.69 6.84 -11.46
N ASN A 44 -27.04 7.00 -10.19
CA ASN A 44 -26.12 7.51 -9.18
C ASN A 44 -26.02 6.50 -8.05
N GLY A 45 -25.62 5.27 -8.41
CA GLY A 45 -25.03 4.35 -7.45
C GLY A 45 -23.59 4.78 -7.21
N PRO A 46 -23.23 5.37 -6.05
CA PRO A 46 -21.84 5.69 -5.73
C PRO A 46 -20.90 4.48 -5.83
N GLY A 47 -21.40 3.23 -5.80
CA GLY A 47 -20.61 2.00 -5.81
C GLY A 47 -19.62 1.85 -6.99
N SER A 48 -20.07 1.90 -8.25
CA SER A 48 -19.16 1.64 -9.39
C SER A 48 -18.14 2.77 -9.60
N LYS A 49 -18.56 4.02 -9.42
CA LYS A 49 -17.64 5.17 -9.52
C LYS A 49 -16.67 5.22 -8.34
N ALA A 50 -17.12 4.83 -7.14
CA ALA A 50 -16.24 4.71 -5.97
C ALA A 50 -15.23 3.56 -6.11
N LEU A 51 -15.63 2.41 -6.65
CA LEU A 51 -14.71 1.32 -6.96
C LEU A 51 -13.67 1.76 -8.00
N LEU A 52 -14.10 2.42 -9.08
CA LEU A 52 -13.20 2.95 -10.09
C LEU A 52 -12.25 3.99 -9.50
N ALA A 53 -12.75 4.91 -8.66
CA ALA A 53 -11.94 5.90 -7.97
C ALA A 53 -10.94 5.25 -6.99
N ALA A 54 -11.35 4.21 -6.27
CA ALA A 54 -10.49 3.47 -5.35
C ALA A 54 -9.36 2.75 -6.08
N VAL A 55 -9.65 2.09 -7.21
CA VAL A 55 -8.63 1.40 -8.03
C VAL A 55 -7.64 2.41 -8.61
N ILE A 56 -8.15 3.53 -9.14
CA ILE A 56 -7.29 4.61 -9.64
C ILE A 56 -6.43 5.15 -8.50
N GLY A 57 -7.00 5.42 -7.33
CA GLY A 57 -6.26 5.88 -6.16
C GLY A 57 -5.17 4.90 -5.71
N MET A 58 -5.50 3.60 -5.65
CA MET A 58 -4.55 2.55 -5.30
C MET A 58 -3.41 2.46 -6.33
N GLY A 59 -3.74 2.49 -7.62
CA GLY A 59 -2.75 2.47 -8.70
C GLY A 59 -1.82 3.67 -8.64
N VAL A 60 -2.36 4.88 -8.41
CA VAL A 60 -1.57 6.11 -8.25
C VAL A 60 -0.65 6.01 -7.04
N LEU A 61 -1.12 5.52 -5.89
CA LEU A 61 -0.29 5.33 -4.71
C LEU A 61 0.89 4.38 -4.98
N LEU A 62 0.65 3.29 -5.70
CA LEU A 62 1.72 2.36 -6.07
C LEU A 62 2.69 2.97 -7.08
N ALA A 63 2.19 3.72 -8.07
CA ALA A 63 3.03 4.40 -9.05
C ALA A 63 3.94 5.45 -8.38
N VAL A 64 3.37 6.28 -7.50
CA VAL A 64 4.12 7.27 -6.72
C VAL A 64 5.12 6.58 -5.79
N GLY A 65 4.70 5.54 -5.06
CA GLY A 65 5.58 4.79 -4.18
C GLY A 65 6.76 4.15 -4.93
N SER A 66 6.51 3.58 -6.11
CA SER A 66 7.56 3.02 -6.96
C SER A 66 8.50 4.12 -7.48
N LEU A 67 7.97 5.25 -7.95
CA LEU A 67 8.78 6.36 -8.44
C LEU A 67 9.66 6.95 -7.33
N VAL A 68 9.11 7.08 -6.11
CA VAL A 68 9.88 7.48 -4.92
C VAL A 68 10.94 6.45 -4.59
N LEU A 69 10.62 5.16 -4.56
CA LEU A 69 11.58 4.12 -4.22
C LEU A 69 12.73 4.04 -5.23
N VAL A 70 12.41 4.10 -6.53
CA VAL A 70 13.43 4.15 -7.60
C VAL A 70 14.23 5.44 -7.49
N GLY A 71 13.58 6.58 -7.26
CA GLY A 71 14.25 7.86 -7.07
C GLY A 71 15.19 7.85 -5.88
N VAL A 72 14.76 7.30 -4.73
CA VAL A 72 15.58 7.14 -3.53
C VAL A 72 16.69 6.14 -3.76
N LEU A 73 16.45 5.04 -4.46
CA LEU A 73 17.47 4.04 -4.76
C LEU A 73 18.56 4.62 -5.67
N VAL A 74 18.16 5.32 -6.74
CA VAL A 74 19.09 6.05 -7.61
C VAL A 74 19.78 7.13 -6.81
N HIS A 75 19.06 7.93 -6.01
CA HIS A 75 19.66 8.96 -5.17
C HIS A 75 20.63 8.35 -4.15
N ARG A 76 20.37 7.16 -3.62
CA ARG A 76 21.23 6.41 -2.68
C ARG A 76 22.44 5.77 -3.36
N ILE A 77 22.36 5.46 -4.66
CA ILE A 77 23.49 4.91 -5.43
C ILE A 77 24.32 6.02 -6.06
N SER A 78 23.68 7.12 -6.50
CA SER A 78 24.30 8.30 -7.10
C SER A 78 24.87 9.25 -6.04
N HIS A 79 24.21 9.35 -4.90
CA HIS A 79 24.81 9.74 -3.64
C HIS A 79 24.82 8.46 -2.80
N PRO A 80 25.81 7.56 -3.01
CA PRO A 80 26.19 6.74 -1.87
C PRO A 80 26.33 7.75 -0.75
N HIS A 81 25.51 7.62 0.31
CA HIS A 81 26.02 8.02 1.61
C HIS A 81 27.37 7.32 1.60
N SER A 82 28.44 8.11 1.38
CA SER A 82 29.78 7.58 1.37
C SER A 82 29.76 6.71 2.60
N VAL A 83 29.92 5.41 2.41
CA VAL A 83 29.90 4.42 3.48
C VAL A 83 30.97 4.88 4.43
N SER A 84 30.62 5.78 5.38
CA SER A 84 31.43 6.96 5.74
C SER A 84 32.85 6.57 5.55
N SER A 85 33.45 6.89 4.37
CA SER A 85 34.65 6.20 3.90
C SER A 85 35.51 6.11 5.13
N VAL A 86 35.65 4.89 5.69
CA VAL A 86 36.16 4.80 7.06
C VAL A 86 37.52 5.41 6.89
N ARG A 87 37.66 6.65 7.35
CA ARG A 87 38.91 7.34 7.30
C ARG A 87 39.66 6.48 8.27
N VAL A 88 40.48 5.59 7.73
CA VAL A 88 41.54 4.96 8.47
C VAL A 88 42.42 6.16 8.82
N VAL A 89 42.00 6.89 9.85
CA VAL A 89 42.89 7.67 10.66
C VAL A 89 43.73 6.57 11.24
N SER A 90 44.89 6.33 10.61
CA SER A 90 45.96 5.62 11.26
C SER A 90 46.07 6.28 12.62
N PRO A 91 45.70 5.56 13.70
CA PRO A 91 45.94 6.07 15.03
C PRO A 91 47.43 6.39 15.08
N PRO A 92 47.86 7.47 15.76
CA PRO A 92 49.28 7.71 15.96
C PRO A 92 49.91 6.39 16.42
N ASP A 93 50.97 5.96 15.74
CA ASP A 93 51.55 4.63 15.86
C ASP A 93 51.60 4.20 17.33
N GLY A 94 50.77 3.22 17.71
CA GLY A 94 50.66 2.72 19.08
C GLY A 94 49.42 3.15 19.90
N ALA A 95 48.43 3.85 19.34
CA ALA A 95 47.23 4.24 20.11
C ALA A 95 46.29 3.08 20.45
N TYR A 96 46.33 1.98 19.68
CA TYR A 96 45.64 0.73 20.00
C TYR A 96 46.71 -0.35 20.10
N GLY A 97 46.92 -0.93 21.28
CA GLY A 97 47.93 -1.96 21.53
C GLY A 97 47.77 -3.19 20.60
N PRO A 98 48.81 -4.04 20.48
CA PRO A 98 48.76 -5.21 19.59
C PRO A 98 47.62 -6.15 20.00
N LEU A 99 46.57 -6.20 19.17
CA LEU A 99 45.49 -7.16 19.35
C LEU A 99 45.95 -8.50 18.76
N VAL A 100 46.37 -9.41 19.63
CA VAL A 100 46.62 -10.81 19.25
C VAL A 100 45.27 -11.53 19.22
N LEU A 101 44.68 -11.57 18.03
CA LEU A 101 43.57 -12.45 17.71
C LEU A 101 44.13 -13.85 17.52
N ASP A 102 43.93 -14.72 18.52
CA ASP A 102 44.28 -16.14 18.46
C ASP A 102 43.29 -16.86 17.53
N GLU A 103 43.43 -16.58 16.22
CA GLU A 103 42.55 -17.07 15.18
C GLU A 103 43.20 -18.25 14.44
N PRO A 104 42.42 -19.29 14.09
CA PRO A 104 42.94 -20.43 13.33
C PRO A 104 43.56 -19.99 12.00
N ALA A 105 44.59 -20.70 11.57
CA ALA A 105 45.25 -20.45 10.29
C ALA A 105 44.22 -20.50 9.13
N GLY A 106 44.25 -19.48 8.26
CA GLY A 106 43.29 -19.33 7.15
C GLY A 106 42.06 -18.46 7.46
N THR A 107 42.01 -17.83 8.65
CA THR A 107 40.99 -16.83 8.97
C THR A 107 41.23 -15.55 8.19
N HIS A 108 40.19 -15.03 7.56
CA HIS A 108 40.20 -13.74 6.87
C HIS A 108 39.03 -12.87 7.34
N ILE A 109 39.27 -11.57 7.35
CA ILE A 109 38.25 -10.57 7.70
C ILE A 109 37.32 -10.41 6.50
N THR A 110 36.03 -10.68 6.69
CA THR A 110 35.02 -10.56 5.64
C THR A 110 34.30 -9.20 5.70
N ALA A 111 34.09 -8.67 6.90
CA ALA A 111 33.46 -7.37 7.10
C ALA A 111 33.88 -6.74 8.44
N MET A 112 33.80 -5.42 8.51
CA MET A 112 33.99 -4.65 9.74
C MET A 112 32.87 -3.61 9.87
N ALA A 113 32.27 -3.51 11.05
CA ALA A 113 31.22 -2.54 11.35
C ALA A 113 31.52 -1.87 12.69
N ARG A 114 31.62 -0.54 12.72
CA ARG A 114 31.80 0.23 13.95
C ARG A 114 30.41 0.48 14.56
N GLN A 115 30.16 -0.07 15.75
CA GLN A 115 28.89 0.12 16.45
C GLN A 115 28.86 1.48 17.15
N ASP A 116 29.97 1.85 17.79
CA ASP A 116 30.17 3.13 18.50
C ASP A 116 31.65 3.50 18.48
N ASP A 117 32.01 4.67 19.01
CA ASP A 117 33.39 5.18 18.96
C ASP A 117 34.41 4.27 19.68
N ALA A 118 33.95 3.47 20.64
CA ALA A 118 34.78 2.50 21.35
C ALA A 118 34.55 1.05 20.92
N MET A 119 33.59 0.74 20.03
CA MET A 119 33.20 -0.64 19.76
C MET A 119 33.17 -0.98 18.27
N LEU A 120 33.93 -2.01 17.89
CA LEU A 120 34.10 -2.49 16.52
C LEU A 120 33.70 -3.96 16.43
N ALA A 121 32.74 -4.28 15.58
CA ALA A 121 32.41 -5.65 15.20
C ALA A 121 33.22 -6.06 13.96
N VAL A 122 33.91 -7.19 14.05
CA VAL A 122 34.71 -7.78 12.97
C VAL A 122 34.14 -9.15 12.64
N SER A 123 33.74 -9.35 11.39
CA SER A 123 33.30 -10.64 10.87
C SER A 123 34.49 -11.40 10.33
N LEU A 124 34.71 -12.59 10.88
CA LEU A 124 35.80 -13.50 10.54
C LEU A 124 35.22 -14.76 9.92
N SER A 125 35.78 -15.15 8.78
CA SER A 125 35.46 -16.41 8.10
C SER A 125 36.75 -17.14 7.76
N GLY A 126 36.65 -18.45 7.55
CA GLY A 126 37.82 -19.31 7.32
C GLY A 126 38.49 -19.79 8.62
N GLY A 127 39.29 -20.85 8.49
CA GLY A 127 39.97 -21.51 9.60
C GLY A 127 39.05 -22.24 10.62
N GLY A 128 37.73 -22.13 10.49
CA GLY A 128 36.73 -22.66 11.41
C GLY A 128 35.32 -22.11 11.12
N PRO A 129 34.33 -22.30 12.02
CA PRO A 129 32.97 -21.79 11.83
C PRO A 129 32.93 -20.26 11.84
N ASP A 130 32.14 -19.66 10.95
CA ASP A 130 32.00 -18.20 10.84
C ASP A 130 31.69 -17.57 12.20
N ARG A 131 32.33 -16.44 12.49
CA ARG A 131 32.25 -15.80 13.80
C ARG A 131 32.38 -14.29 13.72
N ILE A 132 31.76 -13.63 14.67
CA ILE A 132 31.83 -12.18 14.83
C ILE A 132 32.53 -11.88 16.15
N VAL A 133 33.57 -11.07 16.09
CA VAL A 133 34.32 -10.61 17.26
C VAL A 133 33.94 -9.15 17.52
N LEU A 134 33.45 -8.87 18.73
CA LEU A 134 33.26 -7.50 19.20
C LEU A 134 34.52 -7.05 19.92
N TRP A 135 35.12 -5.99 19.43
CA TRP A 135 36.33 -5.37 19.96
C TRP A 135 35.98 -4.06 20.66
N ASP A 136 36.35 -3.97 21.93
CA ASP A 136 36.42 -2.73 22.70
C ASP A 136 37.78 -2.06 22.45
N LEU A 137 37.77 -1.01 21.64
CA LEU A 137 38.93 -0.22 21.24
C LEU A 137 39.48 0.64 22.40
N ALA A 138 38.63 1.04 23.35
CA ALA A 138 39.05 1.86 24.48
C ALA A 138 39.94 1.08 25.46
N HIS A 139 39.66 -0.22 25.62
CA HIS A 139 40.42 -1.10 26.51
C HIS A 139 41.30 -2.11 25.74
N ALA A 140 41.38 -1.99 24.41
CA ALA A 140 42.10 -2.88 23.51
C ALA A 140 41.82 -4.38 23.78
N ARG A 141 40.55 -4.75 24.03
CA ARG A 141 40.17 -6.12 24.43
C ARG A 141 38.96 -6.62 23.65
N VAL A 142 38.86 -7.93 23.49
CA VAL A 142 37.65 -8.55 22.94
C VAL A 142 36.53 -8.48 23.97
N ALA A 143 35.49 -7.71 23.66
CA ALA A 143 34.29 -7.59 24.49
C ALA A 143 33.38 -8.81 24.37
N GLY A 144 33.39 -9.48 23.21
CA GLY A 144 32.58 -10.67 22.99
C GLY A 144 32.92 -11.39 21.70
N ARG A 145 32.52 -12.67 21.64
CA ARG A 145 32.61 -13.51 20.45
C ARG A 145 31.26 -14.16 20.22
N LEU A 146 30.76 -14.08 19.00
CA LEU A 146 29.56 -14.76 18.56
C LEU A 146 29.96 -15.78 17.50
N THR A 147 29.68 -17.06 17.76
CA THR A 147 29.82 -18.12 16.78
C THR A 147 28.53 -18.22 15.98
N LEU A 148 28.62 -18.17 14.66
CA LEU A 148 27.49 -18.44 13.78
C LEU A 148 27.42 -19.95 13.59
N ALA A 149 26.70 -20.64 14.47
CA ALA A 149 26.34 -22.04 14.25
C ALA A 149 25.24 -22.09 13.18
N ARG A 150 25.50 -22.81 12.08
CA ARG A 150 24.51 -23.14 11.05
C ARG A 150 24.00 -24.55 11.27
#